data_AF-A0AAW5N5F4-F1
#
_entry.id   AF-A0AAW5N5F4-F1
#
_cell.length_a   1.000
_cell.length_b   1.000
_cell.length_c   1.000
_cell.angle_alpha   90.00
_cell.angle_beta   90.00
_cell.angle_gamma   90.00
#
_symmetry.space_group_name_H-M   'P 1'
#
loop_
_entity.id
_entity.type
_entity.pdbx_description
1 polymer ?
#
loop_
_entity_poly.entity_id
_entity_poly.type
_entity_poly.pdbx_seq_one_letter_code
_entity_poly.pdbx_strand_id
1 'polypeptide(L)' 'MNERKLYTKEELEALIAWFGNLPDCPKEIQVDKATYIPNLAETIDRLAGQARICYENPKMQGCILLMERIKEAIEKKV' A
#
# COMPACT_ATOMS: atom_id res chain seq x y z
N MET A 1 -21.01 -11.51 -5.54
CA MET A 1 -19.74 -11.63 -4.80
C MET A 1 -18.75 -10.76 -5.54
N ASN A 2 -18.16 -9.73 -4.92
CA ASN A 2 -17.06 -9.01 -5.56
C ASN A 2 -15.93 -10.01 -5.76
N GLU A 3 -15.63 -10.37 -7.01
CA GLU A 3 -14.40 -11.05 -7.39
C GLU A 3 -13.25 -10.11 -6.99
N ARG A 4 -12.72 -10.28 -5.77
CA ARG A 4 -11.54 -9.53 -5.34
C ARG A 4 -10.41 -9.99 -6.26
N LYS A 5 -10.04 -9.13 -7.21
CA LYS A 5 -8.93 -9.36 -8.13
C LYS A 5 -7.70 -9.69 -7.28
N LEU A 6 -7.15 -10.87 -7.51
CA LEU A 6 -5.91 -11.30 -6.89
C LEU A 6 -4.78 -10.46 -7.44
N TYR A 7 -4.07 -9.74 -6.57
CA TYR A 7 -2.80 -9.12 -6.96
C TYR A 7 -1.81 -10.19 -7.40
N THR A 8 -1.24 -10.02 -8.58
CA THR A 8 -0.08 -10.82 -9.00
C THR A 8 1.17 -10.32 -8.29
N LYS A 9 2.22 -11.14 -8.32
CA LYS A 9 3.53 -10.77 -7.77
C LYS A 9 4.09 -9.53 -8.48
N GLU A 10 3.88 -9.42 -9.78
CA GLU A 10 4.32 -8.29 -10.60
C GLU A 10 3.57 -7.01 -10.22
N GLU A 11 2.25 -7.07 -10.05
CA GLU A 11 1.45 -5.93 -9.58
C GLU A 11 1.91 -5.47 -8.19
N LEU A 12 2.23 -6.41 -7.29
CA LEU A 12 2.75 -6.09 -5.96
C LEU A 12 4.13 -5.39 -6.02
N GLU A 13 5.09 -5.94 -6.76
CA GLU A 13 6.43 -5.34 -6.84
C GLU A 13 6.39 -3.98 -7.57
N ALA A 14 5.48 -3.79 -8.54
CA ALA A 14 5.26 -2.49 -9.17
C ALA A 14 4.73 -1.45 -8.15
N LEU A 15 3.80 -1.85 -7.28
CA LEU A 15 3.29 -0.97 -6.21
C LEU A 15 4.39 -0.62 -5.20
N ILE A 16 5.21 -1.60 -4.78
CA ILE A 16 6.34 -1.35 -3.87
C ILE A 16 7.37 -0.42 -4.52
N ALA A 17 7.69 -0.65 -5.80
CA ALA A 17 8.63 0.19 -6.54
C ALA A 17 8.11 1.63 -6.71
N TRP A 18 6.80 1.82 -6.87
CA TRP A 18 6.20 3.16 -6.92
C TRP A 18 6.50 3.97 -5.65
N PHE A 19 6.35 3.35 -4.46
CA PHE A 19 6.71 3.99 -3.20
C PHE A 19 8.22 4.26 -3.08
N GLY A 20 9.06 3.35 -3.55
CA GLY A 20 10.52 3.52 -3.54
C GLY A 20 11.03 4.63 -4.48
N ASN A 21 10.26 4.96 -5.52
CA ASN A 21 10.57 6.01 -6.47
C ASN A 21 9.92 7.36 -6.14
N LEU A 22 9.27 7.48 -4.98
CA LEU A 22 8.62 8.73 -4.59
C LEU A 22 9.71 9.76 -4.19
N PRO A 23 9.87 10.88 -4.93
CA PRO A 23 10.97 11.82 -4.67
C PRO A 23 10.85 12.52 -3.31
N ASP A 24 9.62 12.81 -2.86
CA ASP A 24 9.32 13.40 -1.55
C ASP A 24 8.27 12.56 -0.82
N CYS A 25 8.70 11.45 -0.22
CA CYS A 25 7.82 10.63 0.61
C CYS A 25 7.35 11.43 1.84
N PRO A 26 6.02 11.67 2.00
CA PRO A 26 5.50 12.35 3.19
C PRO A 26 5.92 11.62 4.46
N LYS A 27 6.24 12.34 5.54
CA LYS A 27 6.54 11.71 6.83
C LYS A 27 5.30 11.04 7.43
N GLU A 28 4.16 11.70 7.27
CA GLU A 28 2.86 11.31 7.79
C GLU A 28 1.77 11.52 6.74
N ILE A 29 0.66 10.78 6.86
CA ILE A 29 -0.48 10.95 5.97
C ILE A 29 -1.81 10.60 6.65
N GLN A 30 -2.83 11.40 6.35
CA GLN A 30 -4.23 11.03 6.57
C GLN A 30 -4.73 10.34 5.29
N VAL A 31 -5.03 9.05 5.37
CA VAL A 31 -5.51 8.26 4.22
C VAL A 31 -7.01 8.46 4.02
N ASP A 32 -7.78 8.38 5.11
CA ASP A 32 -9.21 8.65 5.17
C ASP A 32 -9.59 9.18 6.56
N LYS A 33 -10.87 9.40 6.87
CA LYS A 33 -11.29 9.96 8.18
C LYS A 33 -10.90 9.11 9.40
N ALA A 34 -10.70 7.81 9.23
CA ALA A 34 -10.42 6.88 10.32
C ALA A 34 -8.94 6.46 10.38
N THR A 35 -8.19 6.66 9.29
CA THR A 35 -6.84 6.13 9.14
C THR A 35 -5.82 7.26 9.01
N TYR A 36 -5.08 7.47 10.08
CA TYR A 36 -3.92 8.36 10.13
C TYR A 36 -2.66 7.53 10.33
N ILE A 37 -1.62 7.82 9.55
CA ILE A 37 -0.33 7.15 9.56
C ILE A 37 0.74 8.18 9.94
N PRO A 38 1.28 8.14 11.18
CA PRO A 38 2.27 9.11 11.64
C PRO A 38 3.69 8.84 11.13
N ASN A 39 3.98 7.61 10.70
CA ASN A 39 5.26 7.22 10.11
C ASN A 39 5.01 6.41 8.83
N LEU A 40 4.91 7.11 7.70
CA LEU A 40 4.55 6.51 6.43
C LEU A 40 5.63 5.56 5.92
N ALA A 41 6.90 5.93 5.99
CA ALA A 41 8.01 5.12 5.48
C ALA A 41 8.08 3.74 6.17
N GLU A 42 8.03 3.72 7.51
CA GLU A 42 8.02 2.47 8.28
C GLU A 42 6.76 1.65 8.03
N THR A 43 5.61 2.32 7.88
CA THR A 43 4.34 1.64 7.61
C THR A 43 4.36 0.95 6.25
N ILE A 44 4.86 1.62 5.20
CA ILE A 44 5.00 1.04 3.86
C ILE A 44 5.96 -0.16 3.87
N ASP A 45 7.10 -0.07 4.56
CA ASP A 45 8.05 -1.18 4.66
C ASP A 45 7.42 -2.43 5.30
N ARG A 46 6.71 -2.23 6.43
CA ARG A 46 5.98 -3.31 7.12
C ARG A 46 4.88 -3.91 6.25
N LEU A 47 4.11 -3.07 5.54
CA LEU A 47 3.04 -3.53 4.63
C LEU A 47 3.61 -4.30 3.44
N ALA A 48 4.72 -3.85 2.86
CA ALA A 48 5.42 -4.53 1.77
C ALA A 48 5.93 -5.91 2.22
N GLY A 49 6.51 -6.01 3.42
CA GLY A 49 6.91 -7.29 4.01
C GLY A 49 5.75 -8.27 4.18
N GLN A 50 4.61 -7.79 4.72
CA GLN A 50 3.40 -8.60 4.84
C GLN A 50 2.83 -9.01 3.48
N ALA A 51 2.80 -8.09 2.52
CA ALA A 51 2.27 -8.34 1.18
C ALA A 51 3.06 -9.42 0.44
N ARG A 52 4.39 -9.39 0.53
CA ARG A 52 5.26 -10.43 -0.07
C ARG A 52 5.02 -11.83 0.51
N ILE A 53 4.57 -11.93 1.76
CA ILE A 53 4.20 -13.20 2.39
C ILE A 53 2.78 -13.63 2.01
N CYS A 54 1.85 -12.68 1.90
CA CYS A 54 0.42 -12.94 1.84
C CYS A 54 -0.21 -12.84 0.43
N TYR A 55 0.53 -12.40 -0.61
CA TYR A 55 -0.05 -12.11 -1.92
C TYR A 55 -0.73 -13.33 -2.58
N GLU A 56 -0.27 -14.55 -2.31
CA GLU A 56 -0.88 -15.76 -2.88
C GLU A 56 -2.22 -16.12 -2.22
N ASN A 57 -2.55 -15.51 -1.07
CA ASN A 57 -3.80 -15.75 -0.36
C ASN A 57 -4.79 -14.59 -0.54
N PRO A 58 -5.86 -14.75 -1.33
CA PRO A 58 -6.81 -13.68 -1.62
C PRO A 58 -7.51 -13.11 -0.37
N LYS A 59 -7.57 -13.88 0.73
CA LYS A 59 -8.18 -13.43 1.99
C LYS A 59 -7.23 -12.58 2.83
N MET A 60 -5.93 -12.57 2.52
CA MET A 60 -4.87 -11.90 3.30
C MET A 60 -4.23 -10.71 2.56
N GLN A 61 -4.77 -10.29 1.42
CA GLN A 61 -4.28 -9.13 0.65
C GLN A 61 -4.70 -7.76 1.24
N GLY A 62 -5.13 -7.71 2.51
CA GLY A 62 -5.54 -6.46 3.16
C GLY A 62 -4.41 -5.42 3.25
N CYS A 63 -3.17 -5.88 3.39
CA CYS A 63 -1.97 -5.02 3.36
C CYS A 63 -1.78 -4.34 2.00
N ILE A 64 -2.01 -5.07 0.89
CA ILE A 64 -1.90 -4.54 -0.47
C ILE A 64 -2.99 -3.47 -0.72
N LEU A 65 -4.23 -3.76 -0.32
CA LEU A 65 -5.33 -2.80 -0.44
C LEU A 65 -5.09 -1.52 0.37
N LEU A 66 -4.44 -1.61 1.53
CA LEU A 66 -4.07 -0.44 2.30
C LEU A 66 -2.97 0.37 1.60
N MET A 67 -1.96 -0.30 1.03
CA MET A 67 -0.92 0.36 0.23
C MET A 67 -1.51 1.13 -0.96
N GLU A 68 -2.46 0.56 -1.69
CA GLU A 68 -3.18 1.26 -2.78
C GLU A 68 -3.88 2.53 -2.30
N ARG A 69 -4.62 2.44 -1.18
CA ARG A 69 -5.30 3.60 -0.60
C ARG A 69 -4.33 4.69 -0.17
N ILE A 70 -3.17 4.30 0.37
CA ILE A 70 -2.11 5.24 0.70
C ILE A 70 -1.58 5.92 -0.57
N LYS A 71 -1.29 5.14 -1.62
CA LYS A 71 -0.87 5.67 -2.93
C LYS A 71 -1.89 6.69 -3.46
N GLU A 72 -3.17 6.34 -3.49
CA GLU A 72 -4.23 7.27 -3.90
C GLU A 72 -4.29 8.54 -3.03
N ALA A 73 -4.09 8.40 -1.73
CA ALA A 73 -4.09 9.54 -0.81
C ALA A 73 -2.90 10.48 -1.03
N ILE A 74 -1.73 9.94 -1.41
CA ILE A 74 -0.56 10.72 -1.80
C ILE A 74 -0.84 11.43 -3.13
N GLU A 75 -1.31 10.70 -4.14
CA GLU A 75 -1.61 11.26 -5.48
C GLU A 75 -2.69 12.34 -5.45
N LYS A 76 -3.64 12.29 -4.50
CA LYS A 76 -4.65 13.36 -4.30
C LYS A 76 -4.11 14.60 -3.60
N LYS A 77 -2.96 14.50 -2.93
CA LYS A 77 -2.31 15.60 -2.21
C LYS A 77 -1.23 16.31 -3.01
N VAL A 78 -0.73 15.68 -4.08
CA VAL A 78 0.16 16.25 -5.10
C VAL A 78 -0.67 16.99 -6.15
#